data_AF-A0A538STM1-F1
#
_entry.id   AF-A0A538STM1-F1
#
_cell.length_a   1.000
_cell.length_b   1.000
_cell.length_c   1.000
_cell.angle_alpha   90.00
_cell.angle_beta   90.00
_cell.angle_gamma   90.00
#
_symmetry.space_group_name_H-M   'P 1'
#
loop_
_entity.id
_entity.type
_entity.pdbx_description
1 polymer ?
#
loop_
_entity_poly.entity_id
_entity_poly.type
_entity_poly.pdbx_seq_one_letter_code
_entity_poly.pdbx_strand_id
1 'polypeptide(L)'
;LGLPVMAEARTVEDAELLATLGVDRILLDNFTPAQVAMAVRRIRALAKAGKLESGPGASSARKGGSGKAGGGTAVASPETLPEIEVSGGIRLENVREFAIPGVKYISVGALTHSAPSLDLSLLVVDVI
;
A
#
# COMPACT_ATOMS: atom_id res chain seq x y z
N LEU A 1 7.92 6.19 20.16
CA LEU A 1 7.96 7.07 18.96
C LEU A 1 6.70 6.95 18.07
N GLY A 2 5.86 5.91 18.16
CA GLY A 2 4.56 5.87 17.46
C GLY A 2 4.66 6.04 15.94
N LEU A 3 5.81 5.67 15.37
CA LEU A 3 6.08 5.81 13.95
C LEU A 3 5.49 4.61 13.22
N PRO A 4 4.91 4.81 12.02
CA PRO A 4 4.40 3.72 11.23
C PRO A 4 5.54 2.77 10.83
N VAL A 5 5.30 1.47 10.95
CA VAL A 5 6.24 0.42 10.59
C VAL A 5 5.78 -0.26 9.30
N MET A 6 6.72 -0.39 8.36
CA MET A 6 6.55 -1.16 7.13
C MET A 6 7.52 -2.34 7.13
N ALA A 7 7.05 -3.50 6.68
CA ALA A 7 7.88 -4.68 6.50
C ALA A 7 7.63 -5.34 5.13
N GLU A 8 8.66 -5.97 4.60
CA GLU A 8 8.62 -6.70 3.33
C GLU A 8 8.34 -8.19 3.58
N ALA A 9 7.47 -8.77 2.75
CA ALA A 9 7.21 -10.20 2.69
C ALA A 9 7.70 -10.76 1.35
N ARG A 10 8.29 -11.96 1.40
CA ARG A 10 8.72 -12.74 0.22
C ARG A 10 7.83 -13.96 -0.02
N THR A 11 7.01 -14.32 0.96
CA THR A 11 6.03 -15.41 0.89
C THR A 11 4.68 -14.98 1.48
N VAL A 12 3.62 -15.71 1.13
CA VAL A 12 2.28 -15.43 1.67
C VAL A 12 2.24 -15.64 3.18
N GLU A 13 2.99 -16.63 3.66
CA GLU A 13 3.14 -16.96 5.07
C GLU A 13 3.83 -15.83 5.85
N ASP A 14 4.87 -15.19 5.27
CA ASP A 14 5.49 -13.99 5.86
C ASP A 14 4.48 -12.85 5.97
N ALA A 15 3.68 -12.62 4.93
CA ALA A 15 2.68 -11.56 4.92
C ALA A 15 1.60 -11.76 5.99
N GLU A 16 1.17 -13.00 6.23
CA GLU A 16 0.26 -13.33 7.33
C GLU A 16 0.91 -13.08 8.69
N LEU A 17 2.13 -13.56 8.89
CA LEU A 17 2.86 -13.34 10.14
C LEU A 17 3.01 -11.85 10.42
N LEU A 18 3.48 -11.07 9.45
CA LEU A 18 3.62 -9.61 9.60
C LEU A 18 2.30 -8.92 9.95
N ALA A 19 1.19 -9.36 9.36
CA ALA A 19 -0.12 -8.83 9.70
C ALA A 19 -0.49 -9.10 11.17
N THR A 20 -0.19 -10.30 11.69
CA THR A 20 -0.41 -10.63 13.12
C THR A 20 0.53 -9.88 14.06
N LEU A 21 1.68 -9.41 13.58
CA LEU A 21 2.62 -8.62 14.37
C LEU A 21 2.24 -7.14 14.45
N GLY A 22 1.18 -6.72 13.75
CA GLY A 22 0.71 -5.34 13.78
C GLY A 22 1.65 -4.37 13.08
N VAL A 23 2.18 -4.72 11.90
CA VAL A 23 2.82 -3.70 11.05
C VAL A 23 1.76 -2.79 10.42
N ASP A 24 2.08 -1.51 10.20
CA ASP A 24 1.14 -0.57 9.57
C ASP A 24 1.02 -0.80 8.06
N ARG A 25 2.09 -1.30 7.43
CA ARG A 25 2.13 -1.62 5.99
C ARG A 25 2.93 -2.89 5.71
N ILE A 26 2.45 -3.69 4.76
CA ILE A 26 3.15 -4.86 4.22
C ILE A 26 3.46 -4.62 2.75
N LEU A 27 4.73 -4.76 2.39
CA LEU A 27 5.21 -4.76 1.01
C LEU A 27 5.35 -6.20 0.52
N LEU A 28 4.58 -6.58 -0.50
CA LEU A 28 4.69 -7.89 -1.17
C LEU A 28 5.71 -7.77 -2.30
N ASP A 29 6.93 -8.25 -2.09
CA ASP A 29 8.02 -8.11 -3.05
C ASP A 29 8.13 -9.30 -4.00
N ASN A 30 8.03 -9.01 -5.30
CA ASN A 30 8.13 -9.98 -6.40
C ASN A 30 7.11 -11.13 -6.33
N PHE A 31 5.90 -10.85 -5.82
CA PHE A 31 4.81 -11.82 -5.84
C PHE A 31 4.22 -11.95 -7.25
N THR A 32 3.66 -13.12 -7.56
CA THR A 32 2.73 -13.25 -8.69
C THR A 32 1.36 -12.67 -8.34
N PRO A 33 0.53 -12.27 -9.33
CA PRO A 33 -0.83 -11.80 -9.06
C PRO A 33 -1.67 -12.78 -8.21
N ALA A 34 -1.50 -14.09 -8.44
CA ALA A 34 -2.18 -15.13 -7.66
C ALA A 34 -1.72 -15.15 -6.19
N GLN A 35 -0.43 -14.99 -5.93
CA GLN A 35 0.09 -14.89 -4.56
C GLN A 35 -0.38 -13.61 -3.87
N VAL A 36 -0.45 -12.47 -4.58
CA VAL A 36 -1.03 -11.22 -4.04
C VAL A 36 -2.49 -11.44 -3.65
N ALA A 37 -3.29 -12.03 -4.54
CA ALA A 37 -4.69 -12.37 -4.25
C ALA A 37 -4.83 -13.28 -3.02
N MET A 38 -3.96 -14.28 -2.90
CA MET A 38 -3.95 -15.20 -1.76
C MET A 38 -3.58 -14.48 -0.46
N ALA A 39 -2.53 -13.65 -0.46
CA ALA A 39 -2.11 -12.87 0.71
C ALA A 39 -3.20 -11.92 1.19
N VAL A 40 -3.78 -11.11 0.28
CA VAL A 40 -4.88 -10.20 0.63
C VAL A 40 -6.07 -10.96 1.21
N ARG A 41 -6.44 -12.10 0.62
CA ARG A 41 -7.53 -12.94 1.12
C ARG A 41 -7.25 -13.45 2.54
N ARG A 42 -6.04 -13.96 2.80
CA ARG A 42 -5.66 -14.53 4.11
C ARG A 42 -5.56 -13.45 5.19
N ILE A 43 -4.98 -12.29 4.89
CA ILE A 43 -4.91 -11.15 5.82
C ILE A 43 -6.32 -10.65 6.18
N ARG A 44 -7.23 -10.52 5.20
CA ARG A 44 -8.63 -10.17 5.47
C ARG A 44 -9.36 -11.23 6.31
N ALA A 45 -9.05 -12.51 6.13
CA ALA A 45 -9.60 -13.58 6.94
C ALA A 45 -9.11 -13.51 8.40
N LEU A 46 -7.83 -13.18 8.62
CA LEU A 46 -7.27 -12.96 9.96
C LEU A 46 -7.96 -11.77 10.66
N ALA A 47 -8.16 -10.66 9.95
CA ALA A 47 -8.89 -9.50 10.48
C ALA A 47 -10.33 -9.85 10.88
N LYS A 48 -11.05 -10.59 10.03
CA LYS A 48 -12.41 -11.05 10.34
C LYS A 48 -12.45 -11.98 11.55
N ALA A 49 -11.36 -12.70 11.82
CA ALA A 49 -11.22 -13.59 12.96
C ALA A 49 -10.73 -12.89 14.24
N GLY A 50 -10.49 -11.57 14.22
CA GLY A 50 -9.96 -10.83 15.38
C GLY A 50 -8.54 -11.24 15.76
N LYS A 51 -7.71 -11.58 14.75
CA LYS A 51 -6.35 -12.09 14.94
C LYS A 51 -5.26 -11.09 14.53
N LEU A 52 -5.61 -9.82 14.37
CA LEU A 52 -4.65 -8.79 13.97
C LEU A 52 -4.35 -7.85 15.14
N GLU A 53 -3.07 -7.56 15.30
CA GLU A 53 -2.62 -6.52 16.23
C GLU A 53 -2.67 -5.15 15.55
N SER A 54 -2.91 -4.10 16.33
CA SER A 54 -2.87 -2.72 15.82
C SER A 54 -1.44 -2.22 15.71
N GLY A 55 -1.11 -1.60 14.58
CA GLY A 55 0.22 -1.05 14.37
C GLY A 55 0.54 0.24 15.12
N PRO A 56 1.85 0.51 15.35
CA PRO A 56 2.32 1.66 16.14
C PRO A 56 1.97 3.02 15.50
N GLY A 57 1.75 3.08 14.18
CA GLY A 57 1.38 4.29 13.45
C GLY A 57 -0.12 4.58 13.39
N ALA A 58 -0.97 3.62 13.78
CA ALA A 58 -2.44 3.73 13.69
C ALA A 58 -3.04 4.92 14.48
N SER A 59 -2.29 5.47 15.43
CA SER A 59 -2.67 6.67 16.21
C SER A 59 -2.39 8.00 15.48
N SER A 60 -1.47 8.04 14.50
CA SER A 60 -0.93 9.28 13.93
C SER A 60 -1.61 9.73 12.62
N ALA A 61 -2.26 8.82 11.88
CA ALA A 61 -2.73 9.09 10.52
C ALA A 61 -4.04 9.90 10.38
N ARG A 62 -4.68 10.35 11.48
CA ARG A 62 -5.92 11.18 11.44
C ARG A 62 -5.68 12.68 11.62
N LYS A 63 -4.67 13.28 10.98
CA LYS A 63 -4.56 14.75 10.90
C LYS A 63 -4.33 15.24 9.48
N GLY A 64 -5.34 15.01 8.63
CA GLY A 64 -5.39 15.49 7.25
C GLY A 64 -6.83 15.75 6.82
N GLY A 65 -7.53 16.63 7.55
CA GLY A 65 -8.90 17.04 7.22
C GLY A 65 -9.25 18.35 7.92
N SER A 66 -9.28 19.44 7.17
CA SER A 66 -9.93 20.69 7.55
C SER A 66 -11.44 20.45 7.71
N GLY A 67 -11.88 20.09 8.91
CA GLY A 67 -13.29 19.82 9.21
C GLY A 67 -13.56 19.86 10.71
N LYS A 68 -14.38 20.83 11.11
CA LYS A 68 -14.79 21.26 12.46
C LYS A 68 -15.01 20.14 13.50
N ALA A 69 -14.54 20.40 14.73
CA ALA A 69 -14.72 19.58 15.92
C ALA A 69 -16.20 19.31 16.27
N GLY A 70 -16.52 18.05 16.51
CA GLY A 70 -17.76 17.60 17.14
C GLY A 70 -17.44 16.43 18.07
N GLY A 71 -17.74 16.60 19.36
CA GLY A 71 -17.53 15.59 20.38
C GLY A 71 -18.36 14.34 20.11
N GLY A 72 -17.69 13.19 20.06
CA GLY A 72 -18.29 11.87 19.98
C GLY A 72 -17.23 10.89 20.45
N THR A 73 -17.54 10.13 21.49
CA THR A 73 -16.74 9.05 22.08
C THR A 73 -16.02 8.28 20.98
N ALA A 74 -14.69 8.26 21.02
CA ALA A 74 -13.86 7.50 20.10
C ALA A 74 -14.16 6.02 20.32
N VAL A 75 -15.15 5.51 19.59
CA VAL A 75 -15.36 4.07 19.44
C VAL A 75 -14.09 3.55 18.78
N ALA A 76 -13.35 2.69 19.47
CA ALA A 76 -12.16 2.05 18.95
C ALA A 76 -12.48 1.54 17.54
N SER A 77 -11.84 2.17 16.55
CA SER A 77 -12.10 1.86 15.15
C SER A 77 -11.52 0.47 14.86
N PRO A 78 -12.15 -0.31 13.97
CA PRO A 78 -11.93 -1.75 13.85
C PRO A 78 -10.44 -2.05 13.65
N GLU A 79 -9.98 -3.18 14.18
CA GLU A 79 -8.63 -3.72 14.03
C GLU A 79 -8.06 -3.34 12.65
N THR A 80 -7.15 -2.38 12.63
CA THR A 80 -6.76 -1.70 11.40
C THR A 80 -5.94 -2.66 10.56
N LEU A 81 -6.55 -3.12 9.47
CA LEU A 81 -5.87 -3.93 8.46
C LEU A 81 -4.59 -3.20 8.00
N PRO A 82 -3.43 -3.87 7.92
CA PRO A 82 -2.24 -3.26 7.35
C PRO A 82 -2.51 -2.76 5.93
N GLU A 83 -1.93 -1.62 5.57
CA GLU A 83 -1.92 -1.20 4.17
C GLU A 83 -1.12 -2.23 3.36
N ILE A 84 -1.65 -2.67 2.22
CA ILE A 84 -0.95 -3.62 1.35
C ILE A 84 -0.36 -2.86 0.16
N GLU A 85 0.94 -3.04 -0.05
CA GLU A 85 1.70 -2.53 -1.17
C GLU A 85 2.30 -3.71 -1.96
N VAL A 86 2.38 -3.59 -3.29
CA VAL A 86 3.06 -4.57 -4.14
C VAL A 86 4.20 -3.89 -4.89
N SER A 87 5.32 -4.59 -5.04
CA SER A 87 6.47 -4.15 -5.84
C SER A 87 7.12 -5.32 -6.58
N GLY A 88 8.03 -4.98 -7.50
CA GLY A 88 8.84 -5.94 -8.25
C GLY A 88 8.21 -6.32 -9.60
N GLY A 89 8.93 -6.07 -10.70
CA GLY A 89 8.54 -6.53 -12.04
C GLY A 89 7.23 -5.93 -12.62
N ILE A 90 6.71 -4.87 -12.01
CA ILE A 90 5.46 -4.23 -12.46
C ILE A 90 5.70 -3.38 -13.72
N ARG A 91 4.79 -3.51 -14.69
CA ARG A 91 4.78 -2.79 -15.97
C ARG A 91 3.35 -2.34 -16.30
N LEU A 92 3.19 -1.47 -17.29
CA LEU A 92 1.87 -0.96 -17.69
C LEU A 92 0.93 -2.09 -18.14
N GLU A 93 1.46 -3.15 -18.73
CA GLU A 93 0.68 -4.27 -19.27
C GLU A 93 0.11 -5.15 -18.15
N ASN A 94 0.80 -5.26 -17.01
CA ASN A 94 0.43 -6.18 -15.93
C ASN A 94 -0.08 -5.50 -14.65
N VAL A 95 0.11 -4.17 -14.49
CA VAL A 95 -0.24 -3.43 -13.26
C VAL A 95 -1.68 -3.65 -12.81
N ARG A 96 -2.61 -3.83 -13.76
CA ARG A 96 -4.03 -4.08 -13.47
C ARG A 96 -4.24 -5.39 -12.71
N GLU A 97 -3.50 -6.44 -13.05
CA GLU A 97 -3.62 -7.75 -12.40
C GLU A 97 -3.22 -7.68 -10.93
N PHE A 98 -2.25 -6.84 -10.61
CA PHE A 98 -1.80 -6.58 -9.24
C PHE A 98 -2.75 -5.67 -8.44
N ALA A 99 -3.52 -4.82 -9.12
CA ALA A 99 -4.51 -3.95 -8.49
C ALA A 99 -5.80 -4.68 -8.10
N ILE A 100 -6.26 -5.65 -8.92
CA ILE A 100 -7.54 -6.37 -8.75
C ILE A 100 -7.72 -6.99 -7.35
N PRO A 101 -6.71 -7.63 -6.72
CA PRO A 101 -6.81 -8.15 -5.36
C PRO A 101 -7.26 -7.14 -4.29
N GLY A 102 -7.17 -5.84 -4.56
CA GLY A 102 -7.53 -4.77 -3.63
C GLY A 102 -6.38 -4.37 -2.72
N VAL A 103 -5.21 -4.19 -3.33
CA VAL A 103 -4.03 -3.56 -2.70
C VAL A 103 -4.20 -2.04 -2.68
N LYS A 104 -3.55 -1.35 -1.75
CA LYS A 104 -3.68 0.11 -1.62
C LYS A 104 -2.63 0.86 -2.43
N TYR A 105 -1.43 0.29 -2.55
CA TYR A 105 -0.34 0.89 -3.31
C TYR A 105 0.31 -0.14 -4.24
N ILE A 106 0.85 0.36 -5.35
CA ILE A 106 1.74 -0.40 -6.22
C ILE A 106 2.95 0.49 -6.49
N SER A 107 4.13 -0.04 -6.20
CA SER A 107 5.41 0.61 -6.44
C SER A 107 6.02 0.14 -7.75
N VAL A 108 6.36 1.09 -8.62
CA VAL A 108 6.85 0.81 -9.98
C VAL A 108 8.19 1.52 -10.19
N GLY A 109 9.29 0.79 -9.96
CA GLY A 109 10.65 1.33 -10.12
C GLY A 109 10.96 1.82 -11.54
N ALA A 110 10.36 1.18 -12.56
CA ALA A 110 10.58 1.53 -13.96
C ALA A 110 10.21 2.98 -14.31
N LEU A 111 9.35 3.64 -13.52
CA LEU A 111 8.96 5.03 -13.71
C LEU A 111 10.09 6.03 -13.42
N THR A 112 11.14 5.62 -12.70
CA THR A 112 12.25 6.51 -12.33
C THR A 112 13.56 6.10 -12.98
N HIS A 113 13.91 4.80 -12.97
CA HIS A 113 15.21 4.35 -13.48
C HIS A 113 15.18 3.86 -14.94
N SER A 114 14.01 3.76 -15.56
CA SER A 114 13.85 3.26 -16.94
C SER A 114 12.72 3.93 -17.71
N ALA A 115 12.32 5.14 -17.31
CA ALA A 115 11.31 5.89 -18.05
C ALA A 115 11.87 6.38 -19.39
N PRO A 116 11.13 6.26 -20.50
CA PRO A 116 11.54 6.81 -21.78
C PRO A 116 11.60 8.34 -21.70
N SER A 117 12.60 8.94 -22.36
CA SER A 117 12.70 10.39 -22.49
C SER A 117 11.58 10.92 -23.39
N LEU A 118 10.97 12.03 -22.99
CA LEU A 118 10.05 12.78 -23.83
C LEU A 118 10.85 13.63 -24.83
N ASP A 119 10.58 13.48 -26.13
CA ASP A 119 11.18 14.30 -27.17
C ASP A 119 10.48 15.66 -27.26
N LEU A 120 11.21 16.73 -26.98
CA LEU A 120 10.69 18.10 -26.92
C LEU A 120 11.57 19.01 -27.76
N SER A 121 10.94 19.87 -28.56
CA SER A 121 11.61 20.97 -29.27
C SER A 121 10.90 22.29 -29.02
N LEU A 122 11.68 23.38 -29.04
CA LEU A 122 11.17 24.74 -28.92
C LEU A 122 11.33 25.44 -30.28
N LEU A 123 10.20 25.75 -30.92
CA LEU A 123 10.20 26.60 -32.12
C LEU A 123 10.06 28.06 -31.70
N VAL A 124 11.02 28.89 -32.10
CA VAL A 124 10.95 30.33 -31.92
C VAL A 124 10.50 30.94 -33.24
N VAL A 125 9.44 31.75 -33.21
CA VAL A 125 8.94 32.51 -34.36
C VAL A 125 8.97 34.00 -34.02
N ASP A 126 9.51 34.80 -34.95
CA ASP A 126 9.45 36.25 -34.85
C ASP A 126 8.08 36.73 -35.37
N VAL A 127 7.51 37.70 -34.68
CA VAL A 127 6.33 38.44 -35.16
C VAL A 127 6.85 39.74 -35.76
N ILE A 128 6.70 39.88 -37.08
CA ILE A 128 7.03 41.09 -37.85
C ILE A 128 5.93 42.13 -37.67
#